data_AF-A0A2N2CTV4-F1
#
_entry.id   AF-A0A2N2CTV4-F1
#
_cell.length_a   1.000
_cell.length_b   1.000
_cell.length_c   1.000
_cell.angle_alpha   90.00
_cell.angle_beta   90.00
_cell.angle_gamma   90.00
#
_symmetry.space_group_name_H-M   'P 1'
#
loop_
_entity.id
_entity.type
_entity.pdbx_description
1 polymer ?
#
loop_
_entity_poly.entity_id
_entity_poly.type
_entity_poly.pdbx_seq_one_letter_code
_entity_poly.pdbx_strand_id
1 'polypeptide(L)'
;MKQKIRKGILTYSALLFPLTFFFMSPYVIIMSAAYGIVNGSALFFGFLLLFSMIGSRLFCGWLCPGGAIQEQAAHSNSKAWNGKWKNSSKYIIWFFWLAFVVFLWISNGPLAVNFFNMYSLDSHIFVIYMIVVTLIYVFALATGKRGMCHSLCWMAPFMIIGEKCADFLHIPRFRLKAETENCISCGRCSKKCPMSLDVVEMVKTSQMDSNECISCLECADICPKLVIKFGISAKAK
;
A
#
# COMPACT_ATOMS: atom_id res chain seq x y z
N MET A 1 13.29 7.05 16.99
CA MET A 1 12.13 6.49 17.76
C MET A 1 10.93 6.19 16.86
N LYS A 2 10.64 7.03 15.87
CA LYS A 2 9.50 6.89 14.95
C LYS A 2 9.43 5.51 14.30
N GLN A 3 10.58 4.94 13.95
CA GLN A 3 10.64 3.61 13.32
C GLN A 3 10.39 2.42 14.22
N LYS A 4 10.68 2.54 15.52
CA LYS A 4 10.31 1.49 16.48
C LYS A 4 8.79 1.40 16.61
N ILE A 5 8.12 2.56 16.66
CA ILE A 5 6.65 2.66 16.71
C ILE A 5 6.04 2.10 15.41
N ARG A 6 6.51 2.54 14.23
CA ARG A 6 6.03 2.02 12.94
C ARG A 6 6.10 0.50 12.88
N LYS A 7 7.27 -0.07 13.19
CA LYS A 7 7.46 -1.52 13.13
C LYS A 7 6.60 -2.26 14.15
N GLY A 8 6.42 -1.71 15.35
CA GLY A 8 5.47 -2.25 16.34
C GLY A 8 4.04 -2.30 15.82
N ILE A 9 3.56 -1.21 15.20
CA ILE A 9 2.20 -1.16 14.59
C ILE A 9 2.07 -2.16 13.45
N LEU A 10 3.09 -2.28 12.58
CA LEU A 10 3.09 -3.26 11.49
C LEU A 10 3.04 -4.70 12.01
N THR A 11 3.80 -5.03 13.05
CA THR A 11 3.78 -6.37 13.66
C THR A 11 2.41 -6.66 14.28
N TYR A 12 1.82 -5.68 14.98
CA TYR A 12 0.47 -5.82 15.53
C TYR A 12 -0.58 -6.00 14.42
N SER A 13 -0.47 -5.27 13.32
CA SER A 13 -1.35 -5.44 12.16
C SER A 13 -1.20 -6.83 11.54
N ALA A 14 0.03 -7.36 11.42
CA ALA A 14 0.24 -8.72 10.93
C ALA A 14 -0.43 -9.78 11.82
N LEU A 15 -0.43 -9.57 13.14
CA LEU A 15 -1.15 -10.45 14.08
C LEU A 15 -2.67 -10.37 13.90
N LEU A 16 -3.21 -9.18 13.64
CA LEU A 16 -4.63 -8.96 13.33
C LEU A 16 -5.00 -9.29 11.88
N PHE A 17 -4.08 -9.83 11.08
CA PHE A 17 -4.34 -10.10 9.68
C PHE A 17 -5.49 -11.10 9.44
N PRO A 18 -5.68 -12.18 10.22
CA PRO A 18 -6.81 -13.09 10.01
C PRO A 18 -8.17 -12.39 10.09
N LEU A 19 -8.30 -11.42 11.00
CA LEU A 19 -9.51 -10.64 11.20
C LEU A 19 -9.72 -9.58 10.12
N THR A 20 -8.63 -8.96 9.65
CA THR A 20 -8.69 -7.86 8.67
C THR A 20 -8.63 -8.34 7.22
N PHE A 21 -8.26 -9.60 6.98
CA PHE A 21 -8.15 -10.20 5.64
C PHE A 21 -9.45 -10.07 4.83
N PHE A 22 -10.59 -10.24 5.49
CA PHE A 22 -11.91 -10.10 4.88
C PHE A 22 -12.11 -8.74 4.20
N PHE A 23 -11.75 -7.65 4.89
CA PHE A 23 -11.88 -6.28 4.36
C PHE A 23 -10.91 -5.96 3.23
N MET A 24 -9.75 -6.63 3.22
CA MET A 24 -8.71 -6.43 2.21
C MET A 24 -8.86 -7.35 0.99
N SER A 25 -9.77 -8.32 1.04
CA SER A 25 -9.92 -9.37 0.04
C SER A 25 -10.74 -8.90 -1.18
N PRO A 26 -10.16 -8.97 -2.40
CA PRO A 26 -10.84 -8.62 -3.64
C PRO A 26 -11.94 -9.63 -4.01
N TYR A 27 -11.82 -10.87 -3.53
CA TYR A 27 -12.76 -11.95 -3.78
C TYR A 27 -14.13 -11.68 -3.12
N VAL A 28 -14.13 -11.20 -1.88
CA VAL A 28 -15.37 -10.93 -1.14
C VAL A 28 -16.20 -9.85 -1.85
N ILE A 29 -15.54 -8.84 -2.43
CA ILE A 29 -16.20 -7.79 -3.21
C ILE A 29 -16.87 -8.38 -4.45
N ILE A 30 -16.18 -9.25 -5.20
CA ILE A 30 -16.75 -9.92 -6.38
C ILE A 30 -17.98 -10.73 -6.00
N MET A 31 -17.87 -11.56 -4.96
CA MET A 31 -18.98 -12.41 -4.54
C MET A 31 -20.17 -11.60 -4.06
N SER A 32 -19.94 -10.54 -3.27
CA SER A 32 -21.01 -9.65 -2.83
C SER A 32 -21.65 -8.89 -4.01
N ALA A 33 -20.85 -8.46 -4.99
CA ALA A 33 -21.35 -7.80 -6.19
C ALA A 33 -22.24 -8.72 -7.04
N ALA A 34 -21.94 -10.02 -7.10
CA ALA A 34 -22.79 -11.00 -7.79
C ALA A 34 -24.19 -11.13 -7.15
N TYR A 35 -24.32 -10.87 -5.85
CA TYR A 35 -25.61 -10.81 -5.15
C TYR A 35 -26.25 -9.41 -5.15
N GLY A 36 -25.68 -8.44 -5.88
CA GLY A 36 -26.17 -7.06 -5.88
C GLY A 36 -25.93 -6.34 -4.55
N ILE A 37 -24.89 -6.70 -3.79
CA ILE A 37 -24.62 -6.15 -2.46
C ILE A 37 -23.30 -5.37 -2.44
N VAL A 38 -23.34 -4.16 -1.85
CA VAL A 38 -22.16 -3.40 -1.46
C VAL A 38 -21.79 -3.78 -0.02
N ASN A 39 -20.65 -4.42 0.14
CA ASN A 39 -20.17 -4.97 1.42
C ASN A 39 -19.18 -4.04 2.14
N GLY A 40 -18.80 -4.42 3.36
CA GLY A 40 -17.80 -3.70 4.15
C GLY A 40 -16.42 -3.62 3.48
N SER A 41 -16.03 -4.62 2.68
CA SER A 41 -14.77 -4.57 1.92
C SER A 41 -14.80 -3.45 0.87
N ALA A 42 -15.86 -3.33 0.07
CA ALA A 42 -16.00 -2.25 -0.91
C ALA A 42 -15.96 -0.86 -0.25
N LEU A 43 -16.63 -0.71 0.90
CA LEU A 43 -16.59 0.51 1.71
C LEU A 43 -15.18 0.80 2.25
N PHE A 44 -14.45 -0.23 2.67
CA PHE A 44 -13.06 -0.09 3.13
C PHE A 44 -12.14 0.40 2.01
N PHE A 45 -12.28 -0.10 0.78
CA PHE A 45 -11.53 0.39 -0.37
C PHE A 45 -11.89 1.84 -0.74
N GLY A 46 -13.18 2.21 -0.65
CA GLY A 46 -13.62 3.59 -0.80
C GLY A 46 -13.00 4.50 0.27
N PHE A 47 -13.00 4.07 1.53
CA PHE A 47 -12.35 4.77 2.62
C PHE A 47 -10.84 4.93 2.39
N LEU A 48 -10.14 3.89 1.92
CA LEU A 48 -8.71 3.98 1.62
C LEU A 48 -8.41 4.97 0.50
N LEU A 49 -9.27 5.05 -0.53
CA LEU A 49 -9.15 6.04 -1.59
C LEU A 49 -9.28 7.46 -1.01
N LEU A 50 -10.30 7.72 -0.20
CA LEU A 50 -10.54 9.02 0.43
C LEU A 50 -9.43 9.39 1.42
N PHE A 51 -9.04 8.45 2.28
CA PHE A 51 -7.96 8.64 3.24
C PHE A 51 -6.65 8.98 2.53
N SER A 52 -6.37 8.35 1.38
CA SER A 52 -5.16 8.60 0.60
C SER A 52 -5.09 10.01 0.01
N MET A 53 -6.21 10.74 -0.08
CA MET A 53 -6.21 12.13 -0.52
C MET A 53 -5.45 13.04 0.46
N ILE A 54 -5.50 12.76 1.77
CA ILE A 54 -4.81 13.55 2.82
C ILE A 54 -3.59 12.79 3.33
N GLY A 55 -3.79 11.52 3.67
CA GLY A 55 -2.79 10.64 4.27
C GLY A 55 -1.82 10.02 3.28
N SER A 56 -1.95 10.27 1.97
CA SER A 56 -1.09 9.61 0.97
C SER A 56 -1.12 8.07 1.19
N ARG A 57 -0.03 7.37 0.94
CA ARG A 57 0.07 5.91 1.14
C ARG A 57 0.49 5.49 2.56
N LEU A 58 0.15 6.28 3.59
CA LEU A 58 0.46 5.95 4.99
C LEU A 58 -0.05 4.57 5.42
N PHE A 59 -1.24 4.15 4.94
CA PHE A 59 -1.75 2.81 5.22
C PHE A 59 -0.77 1.70 4.79
N CYS A 60 -0.23 1.78 3.57
CA CYS A 60 0.75 0.80 3.07
C CYS A 60 2.04 0.79 3.90
N GLY A 61 2.44 1.92 4.48
CA GLY A 61 3.66 2.08 5.28
C GLY A 61 3.53 1.72 6.75
N TRP A 62 2.35 1.89 7.33
CA TRP A 62 2.15 1.83 8.78
C TRP A 62 1.17 0.75 9.24
N LEU A 63 0.16 0.41 8.43
CA LEU A 63 -0.96 -0.43 8.86
C LEU A 63 -1.19 -1.67 8.00
N CYS A 64 -0.68 -1.74 6.77
CA CYS A 64 -0.95 -2.86 5.87
C CYS A 64 -0.29 -4.18 6.35
N PRO A 65 -1.07 -5.23 6.70
CA PRO A 65 -0.54 -6.50 7.19
C PRO A 65 0.28 -7.25 6.13
N GLY A 66 -0.16 -7.24 4.86
CA GLY A 66 0.61 -7.82 3.76
C GLY A 66 1.95 -7.09 3.50
N GLY A 67 2.01 -5.79 3.81
CA GLY A 67 3.25 -5.01 3.81
C GLY A 67 4.17 -5.39 4.98
N ALA A 68 3.59 -5.63 6.16
CA ALA A 68 4.32 -6.09 7.33
C ALA A 68 4.98 -7.46 7.12
N ILE A 69 4.26 -8.41 6.52
CA ILE A 69 4.81 -9.74 6.19
C ILE A 69 5.98 -9.61 5.21
N GLN A 70 5.84 -8.80 4.17
CA GLN A 70 6.91 -8.57 3.19
C GLN A 70 8.14 -7.88 3.80
N GLU A 71 7.94 -6.94 4.70
CA GLU A 71 9.04 -6.24 5.36
C GLU A 71 9.80 -7.13 6.34
N GLN A 72 9.09 -8.07 6.99
CA GLN A 72 9.71 -9.13 7.80
C GLN A 72 10.49 -10.11 6.91
N ALA A 73 9.89 -10.59 5.82
CA ALA A 73 10.57 -11.47 4.85
C ALA A 73 11.80 -10.81 4.22
N ALA A 74 11.79 -9.48 4.04
CA ALA A 74 12.91 -8.72 3.52
C ALA A 74 14.15 -8.71 4.45
N HIS A 75 14.01 -9.14 5.71
CA HIS A 75 15.16 -9.38 6.59
C HIS A 75 16.01 -10.55 6.09
N SER A 76 15.36 -11.59 5.54
CA SER A 76 16.02 -12.76 4.97
C SER A 76 16.46 -12.53 3.52
N ASN A 77 15.62 -11.88 2.71
CA ASN A 77 15.98 -11.50 1.34
C ASN A 77 15.79 -10.00 1.11
N SER A 78 16.88 -9.24 1.21
CA SER A 78 16.85 -7.78 1.04
C SER A 78 17.11 -7.30 -0.39
N LYS A 79 17.08 -8.20 -1.38
CA LYS A 79 17.25 -7.84 -2.79
C LYS A 79 16.15 -6.88 -3.25
N ALA A 80 16.52 -5.94 -4.11
CA ALA A 80 15.56 -5.05 -4.75
C ALA A 80 14.86 -5.81 -5.89
N TRP A 81 13.53 -5.72 -5.95
CA TRP A 81 12.76 -6.33 -7.03
C TRP A 81 13.08 -5.66 -8.38
N ASN A 82 13.47 -6.46 -9.37
CA ASN A 82 14.02 -6.01 -10.65
C ASN A 82 13.19 -6.46 -11.87
N GLY A 83 11.95 -6.91 -11.68
CA GLY A 83 11.08 -7.29 -12.79
C GLY A 83 10.82 -6.15 -13.77
N LYS A 84 10.84 -6.42 -15.09
CA LYS A 84 10.60 -5.43 -16.15
C LYS A 84 9.25 -4.72 -16.01
N TRP A 85 8.22 -5.45 -15.58
CA TRP A 85 6.85 -4.96 -15.42
C TRP A 85 6.49 -4.68 -13.95
N LYS A 86 7.51 -4.44 -13.12
CA LYS A 86 7.35 -4.49 -11.68
C LYS A 86 6.31 -3.51 -11.13
N ASN A 87 6.16 -2.31 -11.70
CA ASN A 87 5.21 -1.30 -11.21
C ASN A 87 3.92 -1.21 -12.03
N SER A 88 3.90 -1.76 -13.24
CA SER A 88 2.77 -1.61 -14.16
C SER A 88 1.75 -2.74 -14.02
N SER A 89 2.20 -3.94 -13.66
CA SER A 89 1.36 -5.14 -13.51
C SER A 89 0.20 -4.94 -12.53
N LYS A 90 0.41 -4.23 -11.42
CA LYS A 90 -0.65 -3.92 -10.45
C LYS A 90 -1.83 -3.14 -11.04
N TYR A 91 -1.59 -2.27 -12.03
CA TYR A 91 -2.66 -1.49 -12.68
C TYR A 91 -3.50 -2.36 -13.61
N ILE A 92 -2.87 -3.35 -14.27
CA ILE A 92 -3.57 -4.31 -15.13
C ILE A 92 -4.52 -5.15 -14.28
N ILE A 93 -4.01 -5.74 -13.19
CA ILE A 93 -4.81 -6.56 -12.27
C ILE A 93 -5.96 -5.73 -11.69
N TRP A 94 -5.66 -4.51 -11.24
CA TRP A 94 -6.67 -3.61 -10.69
C TRP A 94 -7.75 -3.22 -11.70
N PHE A 95 -7.36 -2.89 -12.94
CA PHE A 95 -8.31 -2.49 -13.97
C PHE A 95 -9.29 -3.62 -14.30
N PHE A 96 -8.79 -4.82 -14.58
CA PHE A 96 -9.67 -5.97 -14.88
C PHE A 96 -10.55 -6.34 -13.69
N TRP A 97 -9.99 -6.33 -12.48
CA TRP A 97 -10.74 -6.62 -11.27
C TRP A 97 -11.86 -5.58 -11.04
N LEU A 98 -11.55 -4.29 -11.13
CA LEU A 98 -12.51 -3.22 -10.89
C LEU A 98 -13.59 -3.20 -11.98
N ALA A 99 -13.20 -3.36 -13.25
CA ALA A 99 -14.14 -3.44 -14.36
C ALA A 99 -15.13 -4.59 -14.17
N PHE A 100 -14.66 -5.75 -13.70
CA PHE A 100 -15.51 -6.90 -13.41
C PHE A 100 -16.48 -6.64 -12.26
N VAL A 101 -16.02 -6.02 -11.16
CA VAL A 101 -16.89 -5.64 -10.03
C VAL A 101 -17.97 -4.64 -10.47
N VAL A 102 -17.60 -3.60 -11.23
CA VAL A 102 -18.55 -2.60 -11.73
C VAL A 102 -19.57 -3.23 -12.67
N PHE A 103 -19.13 -4.13 -13.55
CA PHE A 103 -20.04 -4.88 -14.43
C PHE A 103 -21.08 -5.68 -13.62
N LEU A 104 -20.66 -6.42 -12.59
CA LEU A 104 -21.58 -7.19 -11.74
C LEU A 104 -22.59 -6.29 -11.00
N TRP A 105 -22.16 -5.12 -10.52
CA TRP A 105 -23.07 -4.18 -9.87
C TRP A 105 -24.11 -3.59 -10.81
N ILE A 106 -23.75 -3.33 -12.07
CA ILE A 106 -24.70 -2.83 -13.07
C ILE A 106 -25.68 -3.93 -13.46
N SER A 107 -25.22 -5.17 -13.62
CA SER A 107 -26.06 -6.30 -14.04
C SER A 107 -27.02 -6.81 -12.96
N ASN A 108 -26.66 -6.70 -11.67
CA ASN A 108 -27.42 -7.26 -10.54
C ASN A 108 -28.09 -6.20 -9.66
N GLY A 109 -28.34 -4.98 -10.17
CA GLY A 109 -29.06 -3.94 -9.43
C GLY A 109 -30.53 -4.31 -9.15
N PRO A 110 -31.17 -3.79 -8.08
CA PRO A 110 -30.76 -2.70 -7.19
C PRO A 110 -29.76 -3.09 -6.09
N LEU A 111 -28.84 -2.17 -5.79
CA LEU A 111 -27.75 -2.40 -4.84
C LEU A 111 -28.22 -2.28 -3.38
N ALA A 112 -28.13 -3.35 -2.62
CA ALA A 112 -28.31 -3.31 -1.16
C ALA A 112 -26.98 -3.07 -0.45
N VAL A 113 -26.97 -2.28 0.63
CA VAL A 113 -25.76 -2.05 1.44
C VAL A 113 -25.81 -2.93 2.68
N ASN A 114 -24.91 -3.91 2.77
CA ASN A 114 -24.82 -4.79 3.92
C ASN A 114 -23.35 -4.95 4.32
N PHE A 115 -22.94 -4.24 5.39
CA PHE A 115 -21.54 -4.19 5.82
C PHE A 115 -20.97 -5.57 6.16
N PHE A 116 -21.74 -6.38 6.89
CA PHE A 116 -21.34 -7.70 7.37
C PHE A 116 -21.75 -8.85 6.41
N ASN A 117 -22.15 -8.55 5.18
CA ASN A 117 -22.48 -9.61 4.23
C ASN A 117 -21.25 -10.48 3.95
N MET A 118 -21.41 -11.80 4.06
CA MET A 118 -20.32 -12.80 3.98
C MET A 118 -19.28 -12.73 5.11
N TYR A 119 -19.54 -12.00 6.20
CA TYR A 119 -18.71 -12.07 7.41
C TYR A 119 -18.99 -13.39 8.15
N SER A 120 -18.31 -14.45 7.76
CA SER A 120 -18.31 -15.71 8.49
C SER A 120 -16.87 -16.11 8.85
N LEU A 121 -16.64 -16.40 10.13
CA LEU A 121 -15.40 -17.02 10.61
C LEU A 121 -15.53 -18.55 10.48
N ASP A 122 -15.72 -19.02 9.25
CA ASP A 122 -15.78 -20.44 8.97
C ASP A 122 -14.37 -21.02 8.79
N SER A 123 -14.21 -22.29 9.15
CA SER A 123 -13.04 -23.13 8.94
C SER A 123 -12.48 -23.03 7.52
N HIS A 124 -13.34 -22.98 6.51
CA HIS A 124 -12.95 -22.86 5.10
C HIS A 124 -12.24 -21.53 4.79
N ILE A 125 -12.73 -20.42 5.32
CA ILE A 125 -12.11 -19.09 5.11
C ILE A 125 -10.76 -19.02 5.80
N PHE A 126 -10.63 -19.65 6.97
CA PHE A 126 -9.35 -19.73 7.67
C PHE A 126 -8.30 -20.52 6.88
N VAL A 127 -8.68 -21.64 6.23
CA VAL A 127 -7.77 -22.41 5.36
C VAL A 127 -7.33 -21.57 4.15
N ILE A 128 -8.27 -20.89 3.48
CA ILE A 128 -7.96 -20.00 2.36
C ILE A 128 -6.99 -18.90 2.79
N TYR A 129 -7.26 -18.26 3.94
CA TYR A 129 -6.39 -17.25 4.52
C TYR A 129 -4.96 -17.77 4.72
N MET A 130 -4.78 -18.94 5.33
CA MET A 130 -3.47 -19.53 5.57
C MET A 130 -2.72 -19.78 4.26
N ILE A 131 -3.40 -20.31 3.24
CA ILE A 131 -2.82 -20.50 1.90
C ILE A 131 -2.35 -19.16 1.33
N VAL A 132 -3.21 -18.13 1.35
CA VAL A 132 -2.87 -16.81 0.79
C VAL A 132 -1.70 -16.17 1.54
N VAL A 133 -1.67 -16.21 2.87
CA VAL A 133 -0.56 -15.70 3.68
C VAL A 133 0.74 -16.41 3.34
N THR A 134 0.73 -17.73 3.25
CA THR A 134 1.90 -18.52 2.89
C THR A 134 2.39 -18.16 1.49
N LEU A 135 1.48 -17.98 0.51
CA LEU A 135 1.84 -17.54 -0.83
C LEU A 135 2.47 -16.14 -0.81
N ILE A 136 1.89 -15.19 -0.07
CA ILE A 136 2.45 -13.84 0.09
C ILE A 136 3.86 -13.92 0.70
N TYR A 137 4.04 -14.73 1.74
CA TYR A 137 5.33 -14.87 2.42
C TYR A 137 6.40 -15.52 1.53
N VAL A 138 6.08 -16.62 0.85
CA VAL A 138 6.99 -17.31 -0.08
C VAL A 138 7.35 -16.38 -1.24
N PHE A 139 6.37 -15.67 -1.80
CA PHE A 139 6.63 -14.69 -2.85
C PHE A 139 7.51 -13.55 -2.35
N ALA A 140 7.29 -13.06 -1.13
CA ALA A 140 8.14 -12.03 -0.53
C ALA A 140 9.58 -12.51 -0.34
N LEU A 141 9.78 -13.75 0.11
CA LEU A 141 11.10 -14.35 0.23
C LEU A 141 11.80 -14.51 -1.12
N ALA A 142 11.07 -14.83 -2.18
CA ALA A 142 11.64 -14.95 -3.53
C ALA A 142 12.00 -13.59 -4.14
N THR A 143 11.11 -12.61 -4.01
CA THR A 143 11.19 -11.31 -4.70
C THR A 143 11.98 -10.25 -3.93
N GLY A 144 12.12 -10.42 -2.61
CA GLY A 144 12.84 -9.52 -1.72
C GLY A 144 12.00 -8.34 -1.24
N LYS A 145 12.59 -7.15 -1.21
CA LYS A 145 11.95 -5.94 -0.65
C LYS A 145 10.65 -5.60 -1.36
N ARG A 146 9.53 -5.85 -0.67
CA ARG A 146 8.16 -5.47 -1.05
C ARG A 146 7.79 -5.79 -2.51
N GLY A 147 8.21 -6.94 -3.03
CA GLY A 147 7.96 -7.32 -4.43
C GLY A 147 6.48 -7.44 -4.80
N MET A 148 5.62 -7.92 -3.87
CA MET A 148 4.18 -8.00 -4.10
C MET A 148 3.55 -6.61 -4.17
N CYS A 149 4.02 -5.66 -3.35
CA CYS A 149 3.56 -4.27 -3.40
C CYS A 149 3.89 -3.58 -4.73
N HIS A 150 4.98 -3.97 -5.38
CA HIS A 150 5.29 -3.52 -6.72
C HIS A 150 4.33 -4.15 -7.74
N SER A 151 4.20 -5.48 -7.75
CA SER A 151 3.64 -6.19 -8.91
C SER A 151 2.19 -6.69 -8.80
N LEU A 152 1.75 -7.11 -7.62
CA LEU A 152 0.46 -7.81 -7.45
C LEU A 152 -0.54 -7.07 -6.58
N CYS A 153 -0.15 -5.96 -5.94
CA CYS A 153 -1.01 -5.27 -5.01
C CYS A 153 -2.16 -4.52 -5.72
N TRP A 154 -3.34 -5.13 -5.77
CA TRP A 154 -4.56 -4.53 -6.30
C TRP A 154 -5.05 -3.33 -5.49
N MET A 155 -4.65 -3.18 -4.23
CA MET A 155 -5.02 -2.03 -3.39
C MET A 155 -4.21 -0.78 -3.70
N ALA A 156 -2.99 -0.93 -4.21
CA ALA A 156 -2.09 0.20 -4.41
C ALA A 156 -2.62 1.23 -5.43
N PRO A 157 -3.19 0.82 -6.59
CA PRO A 157 -3.78 1.77 -7.53
C PRO A 157 -4.89 2.65 -6.93
N PHE A 158 -5.76 2.13 -6.04
CA PHE A 158 -6.78 2.95 -5.37
C PHE A 158 -6.19 4.13 -4.61
N MET A 159 -5.13 3.87 -3.83
CA MET A 159 -4.46 4.92 -3.06
C MET A 159 -3.71 5.90 -3.96
N ILE A 160 -3.01 5.41 -4.98
CA ILE A 160 -2.30 6.27 -5.95
C ILE A 160 -3.29 7.17 -6.72
N ILE A 161 -4.48 6.66 -7.05
CA ILE A 161 -5.55 7.45 -7.65
C ILE A 161 -6.06 8.51 -6.66
N GLY A 162 -6.26 8.16 -5.39
CA GLY A 162 -6.60 9.12 -4.34
C GLY A 162 -5.57 10.24 -4.20
N GLU A 163 -4.28 9.91 -4.23
CA GLU A 163 -3.19 10.90 -4.27
C GLU A 163 -3.30 11.80 -5.51
N LYS A 164 -3.37 11.22 -6.70
CA LYS A 164 -3.48 12.00 -7.95
C LYS A 164 -4.72 12.89 -7.98
N CYS A 165 -5.82 12.44 -7.39
CA CYS A 165 -7.03 13.24 -7.23
C CYS A 165 -6.78 14.44 -6.32
N ALA A 166 -6.11 14.23 -5.18
CA ALA A 166 -5.71 15.32 -4.30
C ALA A 166 -4.73 16.30 -4.96
N ASP A 167 -3.80 15.81 -5.80
CA ASP A 167 -2.92 16.66 -6.62
C ASP A 167 -3.72 17.55 -7.56
N PHE A 168 -4.66 16.94 -8.28
CA PHE A 168 -5.49 17.62 -9.26
C PHE A 168 -6.38 18.69 -8.60
N LEU A 169 -6.97 18.36 -7.45
CA LEU A 169 -7.79 19.27 -6.64
C LEU A 169 -6.96 20.23 -5.76
N HIS A 170 -5.62 20.20 -5.84
CA HIS A 170 -4.70 21.01 -5.03
C HIS A 170 -4.92 20.88 -3.51
N ILE A 171 -5.41 19.73 -3.06
CA ILE A 171 -5.64 19.44 -1.65
C ILE A 171 -4.28 19.18 -0.98
N PRO A 172 -3.99 19.82 0.17
CA PRO A 172 -2.75 19.59 0.87
C PRO A 172 -2.73 18.17 1.46
N ARG A 173 -1.66 17.41 1.18
CA ARG A 173 -1.50 16.02 1.63
C ARG A 173 -0.16 15.80 2.30
N PHE A 174 -0.01 14.66 2.98
CA PHE A 174 1.25 14.26 3.58
C PHE A 174 2.33 14.04 2.51
N ARG A 175 3.45 14.76 2.60
CA ARG A 175 4.57 14.72 1.65
C ARG A 175 5.92 14.73 2.35
N LEU A 176 6.91 14.22 1.64
CA LEU A 176 8.32 14.40 1.96
C LEU A 176 8.85 15.64 1.25
N LYS A 177 9.70 16.40 1.93
CA LYS A 177 10.50 17.50 1.37
C LYS A 177 11.95 17.31 1.75
N ALA A 178 12.87 17.79 0.93
CA ALA A 178 14.30 17.68 1.22
C ALA A 178 15.01 19.00 0.97
N GLU A 179 16.01 19.29 1.80
CA GLU A 179 16.92 20.42 1.64
C GLU A 179 18.18 19.94 0.88
N THR A 180 18.17 20.07 -0.45
CA THR A 180 19.18 19.46 -1.33
C THR A 180 20.61 19.88 -0.98
N GLU A 181 20.82 21.14 -0.57
CA GLU A 181 22.13 21.70 -0.20
C GLU A 181 22.79 20.98 0.98
N ASN A 182 21.99 20.44 1.91
CA ASN A 182 22.48 19.77 3.11
C ASN A 182 22.77 18.27 2.87
N CYS A 183 22.52 17.76 1.66
CA CYS A 183 22.67 16.34 1.33
C CYS A 183 24.11 15.93 0.99
N ILE A 184 24.70 15.08 1.83
CA ILE A 184 26.04 14.51 1.62
C ILE A 184 26.04 13.24 0.74
N SER A 185 24.93 12.90 0.07
CA SER A 185 24.82 11.73 -0.83
C SER A 185 25.29 10.37 -0.27
N CYS A 186 25.18 10.15 1.05
CA CYS A 186 25.73 8.95 1.72
C CYS A 186 25.02 7.61 1.41
N GLY A 187 23.90 7.59 0.67
CA GLY A 187 23.21 6.36 0.25
C GLY A 187 22.38 5.62 1.32
N ARG A 188 22.44 6.02 2.60
CA ARG A 188 21.74 5.31 3.68
C ARG A 188 20.22 5.26 3.50
N CYS A 189 19.63 6.36 3.02
CA CYS A 189 18.20 6.46 2.75
C CYS A 189 17.74 5.49 1.63
N SER A 190 18.43 5.45 0.49
CA SER A 190 18.13 4.51 -0.61
C SER A 190 18.28 3.06 -0.15
N LYS A 191 19.36 2.74 0.58
CA LYS A 191 19.63 1.38 1.06
C LYS A 191 18.55 0.87 2.03
N LYS A 192 18.01 1.72 2.90
CA LYS A 192 16.99 1.35 3.89
C LYS A 192 15.56 1.49 3.39
N CYS A 193 15.31 2.12 2.24
CA CYS A 193 13.96 2.24 1.69
C CYS A 193 13.34 0.85 1.45
N PRO A 194 12.20 0.51 2.08
CA PRO A 194 11.56 -0.79 1.92
C PRO A 194 10.93 -0.97 0.53
N MET A 195 10.69 0.13 -0.20
CA MET A 195 10.23 0.14 -1.59
C MET A 195 11.38 0.23 -2.60
N SER A 196 12.64 0.11 -2.14
CA SER A 196 13.84 0.15 -2.99
C SER A 196 13.93 1.39 -3.91
N LEU A 197 13.44 2.54 -3.44
CA LEU A 197 13.55 3.81 -4.15
C LEU A 197 14.96 4.37 -4.03
N ASP A 198 15.45 5.01 -5.10
CA ASP A 198 16.68 5.78 -5.02
C ASP A 198 16.42 7.17 -4.43
N VAL A 199 16.37 7.20 -3.10
CA VAL A 199 16.09 8.43 -2.35
C VAL A 199 17.22 9.47 -2.50
N VAL A 200 18.46 9.06 -2.74
CA VAL A 200 19.55 10.02 -2.99
C VAL A 200 19.27 10.81 -4.26
N GLU A 201 18.87 10.13 -5.33
CA GLU A 201 18.53 10.79 -6.60
C GLU A 201 17.26 11.65 -6.46
N MET A 202 16.25 11.17 -5.73
CA MET A 202 15.06 11.97 -5.41
C MET A 202 15.39 13.27 -4.66
N VAL A 203 16.38 13.24 -3.75
CA VAL A 203 16.84 14.46 -3.05
C VAL A 203 17.59 15.38 -4.02
N LYS A 204 18.54 14.86 -4.82
CA LYS A 204 19.33 15.66 -5.75
C LYS A 204 18.48 16.40 -6.79
N THR A 205 17.45 15.73 -7.30
CA THR A 205 16.52 16.29 -8.29
C THR A 205 15.41 17.14 -7.66
N SER A 206 15.37 17.25 -6.34
CA SER A 206 14.28 17.87 -5.59
C SER A 206 12.90 17.26 -5.88
N GLN A 207 12.86 16.00 -6.35
CA GLN A 207 11.64 15.25 -6.67
C GLN A 207 11.37 14.18 -5.62
N MET A 208 10.91 14.61 -4.45
CA MET A 208 10.61 13.71 -3.33
C MET A 208 9.26 12.99 -3.45
N ASP A 209 8.45 13.33 -4.46
CA ASP A 209 7.13 12.73 -4.71
C ASP A 209 7.26 11.55 -5.69
N SER A 210 6.90 10.35 -5.24
CA SER A 210 6.93 9.13 -6.05
C SER A 210 5.68 8.31 -5.78
N ASN A 211 5.03 7.84 -6.84
CA ASN A 211 3.84 6.98 -6.73
C ASN A 211 4.11 5.67 -5.97
N GLU A 212 5.38 5.26 -5.85
CA GLU A 212 5.78 4.07 -5.10
C GLU A 212 6.13 4.36 -3.63
N CYS A 213 6.25 5.63 -3.24
CA CYS A 213 6.49 6.01 -1.85
C CYS A 213 5.28 5.62 -0.99
N ILE A 214 5.55 4.98 0.14
CA ILE A 214 4.54 4.53 1.11
C ILE A 214 4.53 5.38 2.39
N SER A 215 5.22 6.53 2.37
CA SER A 215 5.28 7.46 3.51
C SER A 215 5.70 6.80 4.85
N CYS A 216 6.59 5.81 4.79
CA CYS A 216 7.07 5.05 5.95
C CYS A 216 8.11 5.78 6.81
N LEU A 217 8.65 6.90 6.31
CA LEU A 217 9.63 7.77 6.96
C LEU A 217 10.99 7.12 7.32
N GLU A 218 11.32 5.94 6.78
CA GLU A 218 12.61 5.29 7.07
C GLU A 218 13.78 6.17 6.61
N CYS A 219 13.64 6.82 5.45
CA CYS A 219 14.65 7.71 4.90
C CYS A 219 14.90 8.95 5.78
N ALA A 220 13.86 9.48 6.41
CA ALA A 220 13.97 10.63 7.30
C ALA A 220 14.60 10.26 8.65
N ASP A 221 14.30 9.08 9.19
CA ASP A 221 14.84 8.62 10.49
C ASP A 221 16.32 8.21 10.38
N ILE A 222 16.76 7.64 9.25
CA ILE A 222 18.15 7.19 9.05
C ILE A 222 19.12 8.29 8.60
N CYS A 223 18.61 9.46 8.20
CA CYS A 223 19.43 10.53 7.64
C CYS A 223 20.29 11.20 8.73
N PRO A 224 21.64 11.16 8.66
CA PRO A 224 22.51 11.73 9.69
C PRO A 224 22.49 13.26 9.73
N LYS A 225 22.09 13.91 8.62
CA LYS A 225 22.02 15.37 8.48
C LYS A 225 20.59 15.92 8.57
N LEU A 226 19.60 15.08 8.84
CA LEU A 226 18.19 15.47 8.98
C LEU A 226 17.64 16.29 7.79
N VAL A 227 18.14 15.98 6.59
CA VAL A 227 17.83 16.66 5.31
C VAL A 227 16.37 16.46 4.89
N ILE A 228 15.82 15.28 5.16
CA ILE A 228 14.48 14.91 4.71
C ILE A 228 13.48 15.30 5.79
N LYS A 229 12.63 16.27 5.47
CA LYS A 229 11.49 16.72 6.26
C LYS A 229 10.19 16.09 5.74
N PHE A 230 9.14 16.17 6.54
CA PHE A 230 7.82 15.69 6.17
C PHE A 230 6.76 16.58 6.79
N GLY A 231 5.59 16.66 6.16
CA GLY A 231 4.48 17.48 6.62
C GLY A 231 3.33 17.46 5.64
N ILE A 232 2.27 18.20 5.95
CA ILE A 232 1.13 18.37 5.06
C ILE A 232 1.43 19.56 4.14
N SER A 233 1.44 19.35 2.82
CA SER A 233 1.57 20.43 1.85
C SER A 233 0.89 20.12 0.51
N ALA A 234 0.40 21.14 -0.17
CA ALA A 234 -0.02 21.03 -1.56
C ALA A 234 1.19 20.72 -2.47
N LYS A 235 0.91 20.22 -3.68
CA LYS A 235 1.94 20.03 -4.70
C LYS A 235 2.49 21.41 -5.10
N ALA A 236 3.81 21.54 -5.18
CA ALA A 236 4.41 22.74 -5.77
C ALA A 236 3.99 22.81 -7.25
N LYS A 237 3.61 24.01 -7.70
CA LYS A 237 3.20 24.26 -9.08
C LYS A 237 4.40 24.15 -10.03
#